data_AF-A0A7W6ZWL3-F1
#
_entry.id   AF-A0A7W6ZWL3-F1
#
_cell.length_a   1.000
_cell.length_b   1.000
_cell.length_c   1.000
_cell.angle_alpha   90.00
_cell.angle_beta   90.00
_cell.angle_gamma   90.00
#
_symmetry.space_group_name_H-M   'P 1'
#
loop_
_entity.id
_entity.type
_entity.pdbx_description
1 polymer ?
#
loop_
_entity_poly.entity_id
_entity_poly.type
_entity_poly.pdbx_seq_one_letter_code
_entity_poly.pdbx_strand_id
1 'polypeptide(L)' 'MGLWPRINHRLVMETRELEGKEASPTAGVIDSQSVKTTESGGIRGL' A
#
# COMPACT_ATOMS: atom_id res chain seq x y z
N MET A 1 -16.21 4.31 -1.83
CA MET A 1 -15.33 3.30 -1.18
C MET A 1 -16.13 2.03 -0.94
N GLY A 2 -15.54 0.87 -1.23
CA GLY A 2 -16.18 -0.44 -1.02
C GLY A 2 -16.24 -0.86 0.45
N LEU A 3 -16.88 -2.00 0.74
CA LEU A 3 -16.94 -2.59 2.09
C LEU A 3 -15.54 -2.93 2.61
N TRP A 4 -14.69 -3.48 1.75
CA TRP A 4 -13.40 -3.99 2.18
C TRP A 4 -12.45 -2.88 2.70
N PRO A 5 -12.30 -1.73 2.00
CA PRO A 5 -11.56 -0.58 2.53
C PRO A 5 -12.06 -0.08 3.90
N ARG A 6 -13.37 -0.16 4.18
CA ARG A 6 -13.93 0.31 5.47
C ARG A 6 -13.55 -0.60 6.63
N ILE A 7 -13.62 -1.91 6.44
CA ILE A 7 -13.24 -2.88 7.49
C ILE A 7 -11.74 -2.77 7.76
N ASN A 8 -10.92 -2.71 6.71
CA ASN A 8 -9.47 -2.54 6.85
C ASN A 8 -9.15 -1.26 7.64
N HIS A 9 -9.74 -0.12 7.25
CA HIS A 9 -9.55 1.14 7.96
C HIS A 9 -9.92 1.01 9.44
N ARG A 10 -11.03 0.34 9.77
CA ARG A 10 -11.45 0.15 11.17
C ARG A 10 -10.43 -0.66 11.98
N LEU A 11 -9.97 -1.79 11.44
CA LEU A 11 -9.01 -2.67 12.10
C LEU A 11 -7.65 -1.97 12.32
N VAL A 12 -7.20 -1.18 11.35
CA VAL A 12 -5.95 -0.41 11.45
C VAL A 12 -6.04 0.63 12.57
N MET A 13 -7.16 1.35 12.67
CA MET A 13 -7.37 2.35 13.73
C MET A 13 -7.35 1.69 15.11
N GLU A 14 -8.10 0.60 15.29
CA GLU A 14 -8.18 -0.12 16.58
C GLU A 14 -6.82 -0.66 17.02
N THR A 15 -6.05 -1.24 16.08
CA THR A 15 -4.70 -1.76 16.38
C THR A 15 -3.76 -0.65 16.86
N ARG A 16 -3.87 0.55 16.28
CA ARG A 16 -3.02 1.69 16.65
C ARG A 16 -3.34 2.26 18.00
N GLU A 17 -4.62 2.38 18.33
CA GLU A 17 -5.05 2.80 19.65
C GLU A 17 -4.55 1.84 20.74
N LEU A 18 -4.60 0.52 20.47
CA LEU A 18 -4.05 -0.50 21.36
C LEU A 18 -2.53 -0.39 21.54
N GLU A 19 -1.81 0.04 20.51
CA GLU A 19 -0.36 0.31 20.56
C GLU A 19 -0.03 1.69 21.17
N GLY A 20 -1.02 2.47 21.61
CA GLY A 20 -0.82 3.82 22.15
C GLY A 20 -0.42 4.86 21.10
N LYS A 21 -0.68 4.57 19.82
CA LYS A 21 -0.42 5.47 18.68
C LYS A 21 -1.71 6.20 18.29
N GLU A 22 -1.58 7.35 17.62
CA GLU A 22 -2.75 8.01 17.04
C GLU A 22 -3.44 7.09 16.03
N ALA A 23 -4.76 7.03 16.12
CA ALA A 23 -5.56 6.13 15.31
C ALA A 23 -5.34 6.41 13.82
N SER A 24 -5.41 7.69 13.43
CA SER A 24 -5.13 8.11 12.05
C SER A 24 -3.62 8.30 11.83
N PRO A 25 -3.04 7.76 10.74
CA PRO A 25 -1.71 8.18 10.33
C PRO A 25 -1.75 9.66 9.94
N THR A 26 -0.75 10.43 10.37
CA THR A 26 -0.34 11.61 9.62
C THR A 26 0.20 11.10 8.28
N ALA A 27 -0.21 11.72 7.18
CA ALA A 27 0.01 11.32 5.78
C ALA A 27 1.17 10.32 5.60
N GLY A 28 0.84 9.03 5.43
CA GLY A 28 1.85 8.01 5.14
C GLY A 28 2.44 8.30 3.76
N VAL A 29 3.73 8.64 3.71
CA VAL A 29 4.46 8.71 2.44
C VAL A 29 4.53 7.29 1.89
N ILE A 30 3.66 6.98 0.94
CA ILE A 30 3.77 5.77 0.14
C ILE A 30 4.72 6.14 -1.00
N ASP A 31 6.01 5.80 -0.84
CA ASP A 31 6.93 5.82 -1.97
C ASP A 31 6.55 4.68 -2.91
N SER A 32 5.78 4.98 -3.96
CA SER A 32 5.50 4.03 -5.01
C SER A 32 6.78 3.84 -5.83
N GLN A 33 7.67 2.96 -5.38
CA GLN A 33 8.79 2.52 -6.20
C GLN A 33 8.25 1.61 -7.29
N SER A 34 8.02 2.18 -8.47
CA SER A 34 7.85 1.38 -9.68
C SER A 34 9.21 0.81 -10.07
N VAL A 35 9.41 -0.48 -9.78
CA VAL A 35 10.53 -1.20 -10.37
C VAL A 35 10.32 -1.20 -11.87
N LYS A 36 11.20 -0.53 -12.62
CA LYS A 36 11.25 -0.68 -14.07
C LYS A 36 11.65 -2.13 -14.33
N THR A 37 10.67 -2.97 -14.65
CA THR A 37 10.96 -4.25 -15.28
C THR A 37 11.44 -3.93 -16.69
N THR A 38 12.75 -4.00 -16.92
CA THR A 38 13.24 -4.12 -18.29
C THR A 38 12.71 -5.45 -18.80
N GLU A 39 11.77 -5.40 -19.73
CA GLU A 39 11.49 -6.55 -20.58
C GLU A 39 12.83 -6.91 -21.23
N SER A 40 13.46 -8.00 -20.79
CA SER A 40 14.63 -8.56 -21.46
C SER A 40 14.20 -9.30 -22.74
N GLY A 41 13.33 -8.67 -23.53
CA GLY A 41 12.88 -9.10 -24.84
C GLY A 41 13.72 -8.43 -25.92
N GLY A 42 15.04 -8.65 -25.85
CA GLY A 42 15.93 -8.32 -26.97
C GLY A 42 15.48 -9.07 -28.23
N ILE A 43 15.51 -8.35 -29.35
CA ILE A 43 15.11 -8.74 -30.71
C ILE A 43 15.67 -10.13 -31.11
N ARG A 44 14.82 -11.00 -31.69
CA ARG A 44 15.02 -11.72 -32.98
C ARG A 44 14.46 -13.15 -32.97
N GLY A 45 13.46 -13.36 -33.82
CA GLY A 45 13.00 -14.67 -34.25
C GLY A 45 12.10 -14.53 -35.47
N LEU A 46 12.76 -14.43 -36.64
CA LEU A 46 12.28 -14.55 -38.04
C LEU A 46 11.08 -13.71 -38.50
#